data_AF-A0A1I6J8X6-F1
#
_entry.id   AF-A0A1I6J8X6-F1
#
_cell.length_a   1.000
_cell.length_b   1.000
_cell.length_c   1.000
_cell.angle_alpha   90.00
_cell.angle_beta   90.00
_cell.angle_gamma   90.00
#
_symmetry.space_group_name_H-M   'P 1'
#
loop_
_entity.id
_entity.type
_entity.pdbx_description
1 polymer ?
#
loop_
_entity_poly.entity_id
_entity_poly.type
_entity_poly.pdbx_seq_one_letter_code
_entity_poly.pdbx_strand_id
1 'polypeptide(L)'
;MQRRRARAVIGTVGIVAVDLALSLTAGGIAPAVAADGPGNQYFLTNGTTGGAADLTFTYGRADDVVQIGDWNGDGTDTLGVRRGNQYLLTNDTKGGTADLTFAYGRAGDVVLVGDWNGDGTDTLGVRRDNQYYLTNGTTGGAADISFAYGKPGDVVLVGDWNGDGTDTLGVRRGSQYFLTNGTTGGAADISFAYGKLGDVVLVGDWNGDGTNTLGVRRGSSYHLTNGTKGGAADLGFVYGRADDVVLVGDWNGDGTDTLGIRRPVEIRSKIPAMPPGVERKTYAVPSEVKPGLYRSLDVRWSDCAWSTVFSDGWVDTHTFAMGSTEGDPTYVQIGPQAIRFTQIAYPQADGTIPHCGGWTEALPTDPVAIRSSGGNGAYRLGIDVNPGTYRFAAGRPCRVEVVRDFEAWPIGMDNRSAIAAWDVSSYSDTTLVLKHTYGGVAARGYIFSENCSWVRV
;
A
#
# COMPACT_ATOMS: atom_id res chain seq x y z
N MET A 1 -4.38 22.83 -37.91
CA MET A 1 -3.23 23.23 -37.08
C MET A 1 -3.35 22.47 -35.77
N GLN A 2 -2.81 21.26 -35.72
CA GLN A 2 -2.68 20.48 -34.48
C GLN A 2 -1.49 21.06 -33.70
N ARG A 3 -1.72 21.44 -32.44
CA ARG A 3 -0.65 21.86 -31.52
C ARG A 3 -0.03 20.58 -30.94
N ARG A 4 1.28 20.43 -31.11
CA ARG A 4 2.12 19.34 -30.59
C ARG A 4 2.72 19.78 -29.25
N ARG A 5 2.79 18.92 -28.23
CA ARG A 5 3.08 19.30 -26.83
C ARG A 5 3.80 18.16 -26.08
N ALA A 6 4.77 18.54 -25.25
CA ALA A 6 5.67 17.67 -24.49
C ALA A 6 5.11 17.19 -23.14
N ARG A 7 5.68 16.10 -22.61
CA ARG A 7 5.16 15.38 -21.44
C ARG A 7 6.26 14.79 -20.54
N ALA A 8 6.31 15.30 -19.32
CA ALA A 8 7.32 14.97 -18.34
C ALA A 8 6.98 13.77 -17.46
N VAL A 9 7.80 12.71 -17.50
CA VAL A 9 7.70 11.59 -16.56
C VAL A 9 8.77 11.70 -15.48
N ILE A 10 8.38 11.55 -14.21
CA ILE A 10 9.34 11.38 -13.13
C ILE A 10 10.00 10.00 -13.31
N GLY A 11 11.27 9.99 -13.73
CA GLY A 11 12.06 8.76 -13.82
C GLY A 11 12.00 7.96 -12.51
N THR A 12 11.44 6.75 -12.56
CA THR A 12 11.43 5.85 -11.40
C THR A 12 12.86 5.37 -11.14
N VAL A 13 13.40 5.77 -9.99
CA VAL A 13 14.68 5.25 -9.49
C VAL A 13 14.47 3.79 -9.11
N GLY A 14 14.89 2.87 -9.97
CA GLY A 14 14.96 1.45 -9.63
C GLY A 14 15.94 1.22 -8.48
N ILE A 15 15.46 0.73 -7.35
CA ILE A 15 16.32 0.28 -6.24
C ILE A 15 16.63 -1.20 -6.41
N VAL A 16 17.91 -1.53 -6.30
CA VAL A 16 18.44 -2.90 -6.18
C VAL A 16 17.91 -3.52 -4.89
N ALA A 17 17.19 -4.63 -4.99
CA ALA A 17 16.99 -5.53 -3.85
C ALA A 17 18.36 -6.13 -3.49
N VAL A 18 19.01 -5.58 -2.47
CA VAL A 18 20.13 -6.26 -1.78
C VAL A 18 19.55 -6.89 -0.53
N ASP A 19 19.71 -8.22 -0.45
CA ASP A 19 19.39 -9.00 0.72
C ASP A 19 19.97 -8.40 2.01
N LEU A 20 19.20 -8.54 3.08
CA LEU A 20 19.50 -8.12 4.44
C LEU A 20 20.94 -8.45 4.88
N ALA A 21 21.79 -7.43 4.97
CA ALA A 21 22.98 -7.45 5.82
C ALA A 21 23.21 -6.07 6.43
N LEU A 22 23.01 -5.99 7.75
CA LEU A 22 23.31 -4.84 8.59
C LEU A 22 24.79 -4.43 8.40
N SER A 23 25.04 -3.21 7.92
CA SER A 23 26.28 -2.51 8.22
C SER A 23 26.01 -1.01 8.36
N LEU A 24 26.17 -0.51 9.58
CA LEU A 24 26.19 0.92 9.88
C LEU A 24 27.51 1.51 9.37
N THR A 25 27.45 2.37 8.36
CA THR A 25 28.45 3.44 8.17
C THR A 25 27.79 4.71 7.64
N ALA A 26 28.25 5.82 8.22
CA ALA A 26 27.81 7.21 8.12
C ALA A 26 27.50 7.76 6.72
N GLY A 27 26.46 8.62 6.67
CA GLY A 27 26.47 9.84 5.84
C GLY A 27 25.87 9.75 4.45
N GLY A 28 24.54 9.73 4.34
CA GLY A 28 23.82 9.96 3.07
C GLY A 28 22.33 9.71 3.20
N ILE A 29 21.55 10.75 3.48
CA ILE A 29 20.09 10.66 3.54
C ILE A 29 19.59 10.53 2.10
N ALA A 30 19.12 9.34 1.70
CA ALA A 30 18.43 9.15 0.43
C ALA A 30 17.12 9.99 0.43
N PRO A 31 16.83 10.77 -0.62
CA PRO A 31 15.56 11.48 -0.72
C PRO A 31 14.43 10.48 -0.92
N ALA A 32 13.26 10.77 -0.35
CA ALA A 32 12.04 9.97 -0.50
C ALA A 32 11.61 9.97 -1.98
N VAL A 33 12.09 8.99 -2.73
CA VAL A 33 11.42 8.46 -3.92
C VAL A 33 10.21 7.70 -3.40
N ALA A 34 9.03 7.88 -4.01
CA ALA A 34 7.85 7.12 -3.64
C ALA A 34 8.21 5.63 -3.66
N ALA A 35 8.18 4.98 -2.49
CA ALA A 35 8.66 3.63 -2.32
C ALA A 35 7.95 2.71 -3.32
N ASP A 36 8.71 1.89 -4.06
CA ASP A 36 8.18 0.82 -4.92
C ASP A 36 7.57 -0.31 -4.06
N GLY A 37 6.58 0.03 -3.24
CA GLY A 37 5.77 -0.97 -2.54
C GLY A 37 5.09 -1.85 -3.60
N PRO A 38 5.07 -3.18 -3.42
CA PRO A 38 4.51 -4.07 -4.41
C PRO A 38 3.05 -3.69 -4.61
N GLY A 39 2.60 -3.37 -5.83
CA GLY A 39 1.26 -2.85 -6.11
C GLY A 39 0.94 -2.93 -7.61
N ASN A 40 -0.29 -3.29 -7.96
CA ASN A 40 -0.73 -3.33 -9.36
C ASN A 40 -2.15 -2.81 -9.57
N GLN A 41 -2.69 -2.09 -8.58
CA GLN A 41 -3.97 -1.39 -8.66
C GLN A 41 -3.71 0.11 -8.86
N TYR A 42 -4.33 0.68 -9.87
CA TYR A 42 -4.14 2.07 -10.28
C TYR A 42 -5.44 2.84 -10.14
N PHE A 43 -5.34 4.08 -9.68
CA PHE A 43 -6.45 4.98 -9.42
C PHE A 43 -6.06 6.35 -10.01
N LEU A 44 -6.55 6.66 -11.21
CA LEU A 44 -6.20 7.88 -11.94
C LEU A 44 -7.31 8.92 -11.80
N THR A 45 -6.95 10.19 -11.67
CA THR A 45 -7.89 11.30 -11.68
C THR A 45 -7.56 12.26 -12.82
N ASN A 46 -8.58 12.77 -13.50
CA ASN A 46 -8.48 13.77 -14.56
C ASN A 46 -8.60 15.21 -14.02
N GLY A 47 -8.35 15.42 -12.72
CA GLY A 47 -8.44 16.73 -12.10
C GLY A 47 -7.46 16.96 -10.96
N THR A 48 -7.28 18.23 -10.60
CA THR A 48 -6.36 18.69 -9.55
C THR A 48 -7.10 19.20 -8.30
N THR A 49 -8.31 18.68 -8.06
CA THR A 49 -9.14 19.07 -6.91
C THR A 49 -9.27 17.98 -5.83
N GLY A 50 -8.72 16.78 -6.09
CA GLY A 50 -8.83 15.62 -5.21
C GLY A 50 -10.15 14.86 -5.41
N GLY A 51 -10.47 13.94 -4.48
CA GLY A 51 -11.70 13.15 -4.52
C GLY A 51 -11.50 11.70 -4.99
N ALA A 52 -12.55 11.13 -5.58
CA ALA A 52 -12.53 9.77 -6.13
C ALA A 52 -11.76 9.73 -7.46
N ALA A 53 -11.20 8.55 -7.76
CA ALA A 53 -10.56 8.31 -9.05
C ALA A 53 -11.61 8.27 -10.18
N ASP A 54 -11.25 8.82 -11.34
CA ASP A 54 -12.03 8.72 -12.57
C ASP A 54 -11.85 7.35 -13.23
N LEU A 55 -10.64 6.79 -13.13
CA LEU A 55 -10.29 5.48 -13.66
C LEU A 55 -9.72 4.59 -12.56
N THR A 56 -10.12 3.33 -12.55
CA THR A 56 -9.57 2.31 -11.64
C THR A 56 -9.39 0.99 -12.38
N PHE A 57 -8.18 0.46 -12.38
CA PHE A 57 -7.85 -0.76 -13.11
C PHE A 57 -6.61 -1.46 -12.53
N THR A 58 -6.29 -2.63 -13.07
CA THR A 58 -5.07 -3.37 -12.75
C THR A 58 -4.21 -3.59 -13.98
N TYR A 59 -2.88 -3.51 -13.78
CA TYR A 59 -1.92 -3.76 -14.85
C TYR A 59 -0.59 -4.26 -14.28
N GLY A 60 -0.01 -5.27 -14.94
CA GLY A 60 1.22 -5.89 -14.49
C GLY A 60 1.10 -6.68 -13.18
N ARG A 61 2.25 -7.06 -12.63
CA ARG A 61 2.40 -7.71 -11.32
C ARG A 61 2.70 -6.67 -10.26
N ALA A 62 2.47 -7.05 -9.02
CA ALA A 62 2.71 -6.17 -7.88
C ALA A 62 4.18 -5.77 -7.76
N ASP A 63 5.12 -6.65 -8.12
CA ASP A 63 6.57 -6.42 -8.03
C ASP A 63 7.17 -5.71 -9.27
N ASP A 64 6.36 -5.29 -10.24
CA ASP A 64 6.88 -4.57 -11.40
C ASP A 64 7.13 -3.08 -11.08
N VAL A 65 8.17 -2.50 -11.71
CA VAL A 65 8.45 -1.06 -11.64
C VAL A 65 7.62 -0.34 -12.70
N VAL A 66 6.90 0.72 -12.32
CA VAL A 66 5.96 1.41 -13.22
C VAL A 66 6.64 2.56 -13.97
N GLN A 67 6.25 2.72 -15.22
CA GLN A 67 6.58 3.82 -16.12
C GLN A 67 5.28 4.43 -16.64
N ILE A 68 5.30 5.72 -16.93
CA ILE A 68 4.21 6.44 -17.58
C ILE A 68 4.75 6.99 -18.90
N GLY A 69 3.91 7.10 -19.92
CA GLY A 69 4.23 7.85 -21.13
C GLY A 69 3.19 7.66 -22.22
N ASP A 70 3.25 8.50 -23.24
CA ASP A 70 2.55 8.38 -24.50
C ASP A 70 3.36 7.53 -25.49
N TRP A 71 3.21 6.21 -25.42
CA TRP A 71 4.02 5.27 -26.20
C TRP A 71 3.69 5.25 -27.70
N ASN A 72 2.54 5.80 -28.10
CA ASN A 72 2.03 5.74 -29.48
C ASN A 72 1.84 7.12 -30.12
N GLY A 73 2.11 8.20 -29.39
CA GLY A 73 2.02 9.58 -29.86
C GLY A 73 0.58 10.06 -30.08
N ASP A 74 -0.40 9.47 -29.38
CA ASP A 74 -1.82 9.84 -29.53
C ASP A 74 -2.26 11.00 -28.63
N GLY A 75 -1.35 11.46 -27.76
CA GLY A 75 -1.60 12.45 -26.75
C GLY A 75 -2.27 11.88 -25.52
N THR A 76 -2.16 10.60 -25.19
CA THR A 76 -2.67 10.04 -23.92
C THR A 76 -1.58 9.29 -23.19
N ASP A 77 -1.34 9.66 -21.93
CA ASP A 77 -0.37 8.95 -21.13
C ASP A 77 -0.95 7.64 -20.59
N THR A 78 -0.16 6.59 -20.71
CA THR A 78 -0.56 5.23 -20.39
C THR A 78 0.53 4.50 -19.63
N LEU A 79 0.21 3.33 -19.07
CA LEU A 79 1.14 2.62 -18.21
C LEU A 79 2.13 1.77 -19.00
N GLY A 80 3.37 1.74 -18.51
CA GLY A 80 4.36 0.73 -18.79
C GLY A 80 4.82 0.06 -17.51
N VAL A 81 5.20 -1.21 -17.57
CA VAL A 81 5.83 -1.90 -16.44
C VAL A 81 7.15 -2.53 -16.84
N ARG A 82 8.15 -2.43 -15.97
CA ARG A 82 9.47 -3.03 -16.10
C ARG A 82 9.61 -4.18 -15.12
N ARG A 83 9.87 -5.38 -15.66
CA ARG A 83 10.19 -6.61 -14.92
C ARG A 83 11.62 -7.03 -15.23
N GLY A 84 12.54 -6.73 -14.33
CA GLY A 84 13.97 -6.89 -14.62
C GLY A 84 14.40 -5.99 -15.78
N ASN A 85 14.76 -6.57 -16.92
CA ASN A 85 15.06 -5.82 -18.15
C ASN A 85 13.94 -5.85 -19.20
N GLN A 86 12.83 -6.54 -18.92
CA GLN A 86 11.69 -6.62 -19.83
C GLN A 86 10.73 -5.45 -19.57
N TYR A 87 10.29 -4.80 -20.63
CA TYR A 87 9.25 -3.77 -20.63
C TYR A 87 7.98 -4.34 -21.23
N LEU A 88 6.86 -3.98 -20.63
CA LEU A 88 5.51 -4.31 -21.05
C LEU A 88 4.73 -2.99 -21.04
N LEU A 89 4.47 -2.42 -22.22
CA LEU A 89 3.80 -1.13 -22.37
C LEU A 89 2.37 -1.36 -22.88
N THR A 90 1.41 -0.58 -22.40
CA THR A 90 0.04 -0.58 -22.92
C THR A 90 -0.36 0.81 -23.36
N ASN A 91 -1.17 0.90 -24.41
CA ASN A 91 -1.78 2.13 -24.91
C ASN A 91 -3.23 2.30 -24.41
N ASP A 92 -3.63 1.61 -23.33
CA ASP A 92 -4.97 1.71 -22.74
C ASP A 92 -4.88 2.02 -21.23
N THR A 93 -5.82 2.82 -20.74
CA THR A 93 -6.01 3.17 -19.33
C THR A 93 -7.01 2.25 -18.61
N LYS A 94 -7.28 1.07 -19.18
CA LYS A 94 -8.15 0.02 -18.62
C LYS A 94 -7.41 -1.26 -18.20
N GLY A 95 -6.08 -1.29 -18.38
CA GLY A 95 -5.25 -2.46 -18.11
C GLY A 95 -5.34 -3.53 -19.20
N GLY A 96 -5.04 -4.78 -18.85
CA GLY A 96 -5.04 -5.91 -19.79
C GLY A 96 -3.64 -6.35 -20.22
N THR A 97 -3.52 -6.87 -21.44
CA THR A 97 -2.24 -7.33 -22.01
C THR A 97 -1.45 -6.16 -22.57
N ALA A 98 -0.12 -6.26 -22.52
CA ALA A 98 0.75 -5.26 -23.13
C ALA A 98 0.61 -5.24 -24.66
N ASP A 99 0.62 -4.04 -25.24
CA ASP A 99 0.67 -3.80 -26.69
C ASP A 99 2.10 -3.96 -27.22
N LEU A 100 3.10 -3.57 -26.41
CA LEU A 100 4.51 -3.71 -26.73
C LEU A 100 5.24 -4.48 -25.63
N THR A 101 6.12 -5.38 -26.04
CA THR A 101 7.00 -6.11 -25.12
C THR A 101 8.40 -6.24 -25.70
N PHE A 102 9.39 -5.77 -24.98
CA PHE A 102 10.79 -5.77 -25.42
C PHE A 102 11.74 -5.76 -24.23
N ALA A 103 13.05 -5.90 -24.47
CA ALA A 103 14.07 -5.82 -23.44
C ALA A 103 14.98 -4.61 -23.68
N TYR A 104 15.28 -3.85 -22.63
CA TYR A 104 16.14 -2.68 -22.73
C TYR A 104 16.92 -2.41 -21.43
N GLY A 105 18.07 -1.74 -21.58
CA GLY A 105 18.94 -1.36 -20.48
C GLY A 105 19.74 -2.52 -19.86
N ARG A 106 20.51 -2.17 -18.84
CA ARG A 106 21.35 -3.07 -18.02
C ARG A 106 20.83 -3.13 -16.59
N ALA A 107 21.31 -4.13 -15.84
CA ALA A 107 21.11 -4.14 -14.40
C ALA A 107 21.75 -2.89 -13.77
N GLY A 108 21.01 -2.20 -12.90
CA GLY A 108 21.45 -0.95 -12.26
C GLY A 108 21.15 0.33 -13.04
N ASP A 109 20.67 0.24 -14.29
CA ASP A 109 20.25 1.42 -15.04
C ASP A 109 18.98 2.04 -14.40
N VAL A 110 19.04 3.34 -14.11
CA VAL A 110 17.86 4.16 -13.79
C VAL A 110 17.19 4.53 -15.10
N VAL A 111 15.88 4.34 -15.19
CA VAL A 111 15.11 4.51 -16.43
C VAL A 111 14.41 5.85 -16.40
N LEU A 112 14.39 6.48 -17.56
CA LEU A 112 13.75 7.74 -17.84
C LEU A 112 12.78 7.53 -19.01
N VAL A 113 11.73 8.33 -19.03
CA VAL A 113 10.76 8.37 -20.11
C VAL A 113 10.54 9.84 -20.48
N GLY A 114 10.49 10.14 -21.76
CA GLY A 114 10.17 11.45 -22.30
C GLY A 114 10.27 11.48 -23.82
N ASP A 115 9.78 12.56 -24.41
CA ASP A 115 9.90 12.89 -25.83
C ASP A 115 11.20 13.67 -26.09
N TRP A 116 12.28 12.93 -26.35
CA TRP A 116 13.61 13.53 -26.51
C TRP A 116 13.83 14.27 -27.83
N ASN A 117 12.90 14.15 -28.79
CA ASN A 117 13.06 14.70 -30.14
C ASN A 117 11.90 15.62 -30.59
N GLY A 118 10.86 15.77 -29.76
CA GLY A 118 9.70 16.62 -30.01
C GLY A 118 8.72 16.06 -31.02
N ASP A 119 8.66 14.74 -31.21
CA ASP A 119 7.73 14.11 -32.15
C ASP A 119 6.36 13.76 -31.56
N GLY A 120 6.20 13.90 -30.24
CA GLY A 120 5.03 13.60 -29.45
C GLY A 120 5.00 12.19 -28.87
N THR A 121 6.02 11.36 -29.13
CA THR A 121 6.09 9.98 -28.63
C THR A 121 7.10 9.86 -27.51
N ASP A 122 6.66 9.35 -26.37
CA ASP A 122 7.54 9.05 -25.26
C ASP A 122 8.39 7.82 -25.51
N THR A 123 9.68 7.94 -25.22
CA THR A 123 10.67 6.89 -25.44
C THR A 123 11.63 6.76 -24.25
N LEU A 124 12.35 5.64 -24.18
CA LEU A 124 13.17 5.33 -23.02
C LEU A 124 14.53 6.02 -23.05
N GLY A 125 14.99 6.41 -21.87
CA GLY A 125 16.38 6.77 -21.58
C GLY A 125 16.92 5.97 -20.41
N VAL A 126 18.24 5.84 -20.31
CA VAL A 126 18.90 5.29 -19.12
C VAL A 126 19.98 6.21 -18.58
N ARG A 127 20.07 6.25 -17.25
CA ARG A 127 21.12 6.94 -16.52
C ARG A 127 22.07 5.94 -15.89
N ARG A 128 23.37 6.19 -16.06
CA ARG A 128 24.49 5.51 -15.40
C ARG A 128 25.37 6.56 -14.75
N ASP A 129 25.36 6.63 -13.43
CA ASP A 129 26.02 7.68 -12.65
C ASP A 129 25.56 9.10 -13.04
N ASN A 130 26.37 9.85 -13.77
CA ASN A 130 26.03 11.18 -14.30
C ASN A 130 25.87 11.20 -15.82
N GLN A 131 25.97 10.05 -16.49
CA GLN A 131 25.78 9.91 -17.94
C GLN A 131 24.34 9.50 -18.24
N TYR A 132 23.79 10.12 -19.26
CA TYR A 132 22.47 9.85 -19.80
C TYR A 132 22.61 9.31 -21.23
N TYR A 133 21.77 8.34 -21.55
CA TYR A 133 21.69 7.68 -22.84
C TYR A 133 20.23 7.64 -23.23
N LEU A 134 19.82 8.51 -24.16
CA LEU A 134 18.43 8.65 -24.59
C LEU A 134 18.28 8.03 -25.97
N THR A 135 17.17 7.35 -26.22
CA THR A 135 16.84 6.83 -27.55
C THR A 135 15.47 7.29 -27.98
N ASN A 136 15.34 7.62 -29.27
CA ASN A 136 14.07 7.98 -29.91
C ASN A 136 13.31 6.74 -30.42
N GLY A 137 13.77 5.53 -30.08
CA GLY A 137 13.11 4.28 -30.42
C GLY A 137 12.26 3.72 -29.28
N THR A 138 10.99 3.44 -29.53
CA THR A 138 10.04 2.91 -28.53
C THR A 138 10.42 1.51 -28.01
N THR A 139 11.13 0.70 -28.79
CA THR A 139 11.55 -0.67 -28.40
C THR A 139 13.02 -0.77 -27.99
N GLY A 140 13.65 0.37 -27.67
CA GLY A 140 15.06 0.46 -27.28
C GLY A 140 16.00 0.54 -28.48
N GLY A 141 17.31 0.39 -28.22
CA GLY A 141 18.35 0.52 -29.25
C GLY A 141 19.66 1.07 -28.71
N ALA A 142 20.58 1.40 -29.61
CA ALA A 142 21.69 2.28 -29.26
C ALA A 142 21.13 3.67 -28.92
N ALA A 143 21.79 4.39 -28.02
CA ALA A 143 21.37 5.74 -27.68
C ALA A 143 21.63 6.68 -28.86
N ASP A 144 20.62 7.49 -29.19
CA ASP A 144 20.70 8.56 -30.18
C ASP A 144 21.41 9.79 -29.60
N ILE A 145 21.22 10.00 -28.29
CA ILE A 145 21.76 11.14 -27.55
C ILE A 145 22.48 10.62 -26.31
N SER A 146 23.68 11.14 -26.04
CA SER A 146 24.37 10.87 -24.79
C SER A 146 25.14 12.08 -24.27
N PHE A 147 24.99 12.37 -22.98
CA PHE A 147 25.61 13.53 -22.33
C PHE A 147 25.67 13.37 -20.82
N ALA A 148 26.43 14.25 -20.17
CA ALA A 148 26.58 14.29 -18.73
C ALA A 148 25.77 15.45 -18.13
N TYR A 149 25.04 15.20 -17.04
CA TYR A 149 24.34 16.27 -16.32
C TYR A 149 24.19 15.98 -14.82
N GLY A 150 24.25 17.03 -14.01
CA GLY A 150 24.15 16.93 -12.55
C GLY A 150 25.38 16.29 -11.87
N LYS A 151 25.19 15.92 -10.61
CA LYS A 151 26.21 15.37 -9.71
C LYS A 151 25.76 14.02 -9.12
N PRO A 152 26.69 13.21 -8.58
CA PRO A 152 26.33 12.04 -7.79
C PRO A 152 25.37 12.39 -6.65
N GLY A 153 24.33 11.59 -6.46
CA GLY A 153 23.30 11.78 -5.42
C GLY A 153 22.15 12.72 -5.81
N ASP A 154 22.23 13.40 -6.95
CA ASP A 154 21.11 14.19 -7.47
C ASP A 154 19.95 13.28 -7.93
N VAL A 155 18.72 13.68 -7.64
CA VAL A 155 17.51 13.05 -8.20
C VAL A 155 17.26 13.63 -9.58
N VAL A 156 17.11 12.78 -10.59
CA VAL A 156 16.82 13.20 -11.96
C VAL A 156 15.32 13.43 -12.15
N LEU A 157 15.01 14.43 -12.97
CA LEU A 157 13.68 14.80 -13.44
C LEU A 157 13.72 14.87 -14.96
N VAL A 158 12.60 14.58 -15.60
CA VAL A 158 12.40 14.78 -17.04
C VAL A 158 11.27 15.78 -17.21
N GLY A 159 11.37 16.66 -18.21
CA GLY A 159 10.27 17.51 -18.63
C GLY A 159 10.66 18.57 -19.64
N ASP A 160 9.64 19.16 -20.25
CA ASP A 160 9.75 20.33 -21.12
C ASP A 160 9.60 21.61 -20.30
N TRP A 161 10.74 22.17 -19.90
CA TRP A 161 10.79 23.34 -19.03
C TRP A 161 10.58 24.67 -19.76
N ASN A 162 10.55 24.67 -21.11
CA ASN A 162 10.46 25.88 -21.93
C ASN A 162 9.26 25.90 -22.90
N GLY A 163 8.48 24.81 -22.95
CA GLY A 163 7.28 24.65 -23.75
C GLY A 163 7.55 24.47 -25.25
N ASP A 164 8.73 23.95 -25.63
CA ASP A 164 9.11 23.78 -27.02
C ASP A 164 8.68 22.43 -27.65
N GLY A 165 8.11 21.54 -26.84
CA GLY A 165 7.68 20.23 -27.27
C GLY A 165 8.72 19.13 -27.03
N THR A 166 9.93 19.43 -26.53
CA THR A 166 10.98 18.44 -26.26
C THR A 166 11.28 18.31 -24.77
N ASP A 167 11.24 17.08 -24.28
CA ASP A 167 11.65 16.78 -22.92
C ASP A 167 13.17 16.83 -22.75
N THR A 168 13.55 17.43 -21.64
CA THR A 168 14.95 17.60 -21.24
C THR A 168 15.12 17.27 -19.77
N LEU A 169 16.35 17.39 -19.25
CA LEU A 169 16.64 16.93 -17.90
C LEU A 169 16.59 18.04 -16.86
N GLY A 170 16.12 17.68 -15.68
CA GLY A 170 16.28 18.44 -14.46
C GLY A 170 16.99 17.60 -13.40
N VAL A 171 17.60 18.26 -12.43
CA VAL A 171 18.06 17.58 -11.22
C VAL A 171 17.64 18.31 -9.96
N ARG A 172 17.29 17.54 -8.93
CA ARG A 172 17.03 18.02 -7.58
C ARG A 172 18.19 17.68 -6.65
N ARG A 173 18.67 18.69 -5.94
CA ARG A 173 19.67 18.60 -4.88
C ARG A 173 19.14 19.26 -3.61
N GLY A 174 18.70 18.45 -2.65
CA GLY A 174 17.98 18.96 -1.49
C GLY A 174 16.65 19.60 -1.91
N SER A 175 16.46 20.89 -1.63
CA SER A 175 15.29 21.67 -2.10
C SER A 175 15.58 22.53 -3.34
N GLN A 176 16.77 22.43 -3.92
CA GLN A 176 17.17 23.18 -5.11
C GLN A 176 16.97 22.34 -6.37
N TYR A 177 16.49 22.98 -7.42
CA TYR A 177 16.27 22.42 -8.74
C TYR A 177 17.18 23.10 -9.76
N PHE A 178 17.68 22.31 -10.70
CA PHE A 178 18.59 22.72 -11.76
C PHE A 178 18.11 22.10 -13.06
N LEU A 179 17.43 22.88 -13.90
CA LEU A 179 16.81 22.42 -15.15
C LEU A 179 17.64 22.88 -16.35
N THR A 180 17.79 22.01 -17.35
CA THR A 180 18.46 22.32 -18.63
C THR A 180 17.45 22.18 -19.76
N ASN A 181 17.42 23.13 -20.69
CA ASN A 181 16.61 23.12 -21.91
C ASN A 181 17.35 22.46 -23.08
N GLY A 182 18.48 21.79 -22.82
CA GLY A 182 19.27 21.12 -23.84
C GLY A 182 19.80 19.77 -23.39
N THR A 183 20.25 18.99 -24.38
CA THR A 183 20.76 17.62 -24.22
C THR A 183 22.28 17.52 -24.47
N THR A 184 23.00 18.62 -24.31
CA THR A 184 24.47 18.69 -24.47
C THR A 184 25.22 18.69 -23.14
N GLY A 185 24.49 18.77 -22.02
CA GLY A 185 25.05 18.89 -20.67
C GLY A 185 25.50 20.32 -20.32
N GLY A 186 26.21 20.46 -19.20
CA GLY A 186 26.73 21.75 -18.74
C GLY A 186 25.96 22.38 -17.58
N ALA A 187 25.94 23.72 -17.55
CA ALA A 187 25.24 24.48 -16.51
C ALA A 187 23.72 24.43 -16.74
N ALA A 188 22.95 24.55 -15.66
CA ALA A 188 21.50 24.64 -15.73
C ALA A 188 21.08 26.01 -16.31
N ASP A 189 20.05 26.01 -17.16
CA ASP A 189 19.41 27.22 -17.66
C ASP A 189 18.51 27.86 -16.58
N ILE A 190 17.88 27.03 -15.76
CA ILE A 190 16.95 27.45 -14.71
C ILE A 190 17.37 26.85 -13.38
N SER A 191 17.43 27.67 -12.33
CA SER A 191 17.64 27.17 -10.97
C SER A 191 16.79 27.92 -9.96
N PHE A 192 16.16 27.17 -9.06
CA PHE A 192 15.26 27.70 -8.03
C PHE A 192 15.04 26.71 -6.90
N ALA A 193 14.43 27.18 -5.81
CA ALA A 193 14.07 26.35 -4.67
C ALA A 193 12.56 26.11 -4.62
N TYR A 194 12.15 24.88 -4.31
CA TYR A 194 10.74 24.54 -4.07
C TYR A 194 10.61 23.35 -3.10
N GLY A 195 9.52 23.32 -2.34
CA GLY A 195 9.26 22.24 -1.37
C GLY A 195 10.24 22.14 -0.20
N LYS A 196 10.18 21.01 0.51
CA LYS A 196 10.95 20.67 1.71
C LYS A 196 11.78 19.40 1.53
N LEU A 197 12.75 19.18 2.42
CA LEU A 197 13.75 18.10 2.34
C LEU A 197 13.18 16.67 2.34
N GLY A 198 11.92 16.45 2.77
CA GLY A 198 11.28 15.13 2.77
C GLY A 198 10.16 14.96 1.73
N ASP A 199 9.88 15.99 0.93
CA ASP A 199 8.79 15.89 -0.03
C ASP A 199 9.17 15.02 -1.23
N VAL A 200 8.20 14.28 -1.77
CA VAL A 200 8.34 13.61 -3.08
C VAL A 200 8.12 14.66 -4.17
N VAL A 201 9.03 14.75 -5.13
CA VAL A 201 8.93 15.71 -6.25
C VAL A 201 8.07 15.14 -7.36
N LEU A 202 7.27 16.01 -7.97
CA LEU A 202 6.45 15.75 -9.15
C LEU A 202 6.83 16.69 -10.28
N VAL A 203 6.62 16.26 -11.52
CA VAL A 203 6.77 17.09 -12.71
C VAL A 203 5.52 16.92 -13.57
N GLY A 204 4.98 18.02 -14.10
CA GLY A 204 3.85 18.00 -15.01
C GLY A 204 3.43 19.40 -15.44
N ASP A 205 2.66 19.48 -16.53
CA ASP A 205 1.92 20.65 -16.98
C ASP A 205 0.55 20.71 -16.29
N TRP A 206 0.50 21.34 -15.11
CA TRP A 206 -0.71 21.37 -14.28
C TRP A 206 -1.79 22.33 -14.79
N ASN A 207 -1.48 23.20 -15.76
CA ASN A 207 -2.37 24.27 -16.24
C ASN A 207 -2.66 24.21 -17.76
N GLY A 208 -2.08 23.23 -18.47
CA GLY A 208 -2.30 22.97 -19.89
C GLY A 208 -1.61 23.99 -20.82
N ASP A 209 -0.61 24.72 -20.34
CA ASP A 209 0.10 25.75 -21.11
C ASP A 209 1.20 25.21 -22.02
N GLY A 210 1.54 23.93 -21.88
CA GLY A 210 2.57 23.20 -22.61
C GLY A 210 3.93 23.20 -21.92
N THR A 211 4.09 23.85 -20.76
CA THR A 211 5.34 23.88 -20.01
C THR A 211 5.23 23.03 -18.75
N ASN A 212 6.12 22.06 -18.61
CA ASN A 212 6.18 21.30 -17.38
C ASN A 212 6.81 22.13 -16.25
N THR A 213 6.20 21.97 -15.08
CA THR A 213 6.59 22.66 -13.86
C THR A 213 6.63 21.66 -12.71
N LEU A 214 6.88 22.12 -11.49
CA LEU A 214 7.09 21.22 -10.36
C LEU A 214 5.86 21.08 -9.48
N GLY A 215 5.75 19.93 -8.85
CA GLY A 215 4.88 19.68 -7.72
C GLY A 215 5.63 18.99 -6.60
N VAL A 216 5.06 19.01 -5.41
CA VAL A 216 5.55 18.17 -4.31
C VAL A 216 4.40 17.49 -3.57
N ARG A 217 4.64 16.25 -3.15
CA ARG A 217 3.74 15.48 -2.30
C ARG A 217 4.30 15.35 -0.89
N ARG A 218 3.42 15.58 0.10
CA ARG A 218 3.68 15.43 1.53
C ARG A 218 2.55 14.65 2.18
N GLY A 219 2.81 13.38 2.52
CA GLY A 219 1.72 12.47 2.89
C GLY A 219 0.76 12.32 1.71
N SER A 220 -0.54 12.52 1.92
CA SER A 220 -1.54 12.54 0.84
C SER A 220 -1.82 13.94 0.27
N SER A 221 -1.10 14.97 0.72
CA SER A 221 -1.26 16.35 0.25
C SER A 221 -0.31 16.68 -0.90
N TYR A 222 -0.83 17.40 -1.90
CA TYR A 222 -0.11 17.86 -3.08
C TYR A 222 0.00 19.38 -3.07
N HIS A 223 1.12 19.88 -3.56
CA HIS A 223 1.43 21.30 -3.66
C HIS A 223 2.10 21.55 -5.02
N LEU A 224 1.35 22.03 -6.01
CA LEU A 224 1.80 22.21 -7.40
C LEU A 224 2.08 23.69 -7.68
N THR A 225 3.11 23.99 -8.49
CA THR A 225 3.48 25.35 -8.92
C THR A 225 3.44 25.40 -10.44
N ASN A 226 2.83 26.44 -11.02
CA ASN A 226 2.74 26.70 -12.46
C ASN A 226 3.93 27.56 -12.95
N GLY A 227 5.05 27.54 -12.24
CA GLY A 227 6.23 28.30 -12.60
C GLY A 227 7.51 27.75 -12.01
N THR A 228 8.63 28.21 -12.59
CA THR A 228 9.99 27.76 -12.28
C THR A 228 10.81 28.79 -11.48
N LYS A 229 10.12 29.65 -10.71
CA LYS A 229 10.73 30.69 -9.86
C LYS A 229 10.73 30.32 -8.37
N GLY A 230 10.09 29.22 -8.00
CA GLY A 230 9.85 28.84 -6.61
C GLY A 230 8.74 29.67 -5.95
N GLY A 231 8.59 29.52 -4.63
CA GLY A 231 7.60 30.24 -3.84
C GLY A 231 6.48 29.35 -3.30
N ALA A 232 5.31 29.95 -3.09
CA ALA A 232 4.11 29.23 -2.66
C ALA A 232 3.56 28.40 -3.83
N ALA A 233 2.84 27.31 -3.50
CA ALA A 233 2.13 26.52 -4.48
C ALA A 233 0.94 27.32 -5.04
N ASP A 234 0.68 27.17 -6.34
CA ASP A 234 -0.52 27.68 -7.00
C ASP A 234 -1.74 26.80 -6.72
N LEU A 235 -1.51 25.48 -6.60
CA LEU A 235 -2.55 24.49 -6.33
C LEU A 235 -2.20 23.63 -5.13
N GLY A 236 -3.20 23.32 -4.30
CA GLY A 236 -3.05 22.42 -3.16
C GLY A 236 -4.31 21.61 -2.90
N PHE A 237 -4.16 20.28 -2.81
CA PHE A 237 -5.28 19.36 -2.61
C PHE A 237 -4.80 18.04 -2.01
N VAL A 238 -5.76 17.16 -1.66
CA VAL A 238 -5.49 15.83 -1.10
C VAL A 238 -6.03 14.77 -2.04
N TYR A 239 -5.22 13.75 -2.32
CA TYR A 239 -5.61 12.60 -3.13
C TYR A 239 -4.88 11.33 -2.71
N GLY A 240 -5.58 10.20 -2.70
CA GLY A 240 -5.05 8.91 -2.27
C GLY A 240 -4.70 8.83 -0.78
N ARG A 241 -4.04 7.73 -0.41
CA ARG A 241 -3.54 7.39 0.94
C ARG A 241 -2.09 7.82 1.08
N ALA A 242 -1.57 7.81 2.30
CA ALA A 242 -0.18 8.20 2.57
C ALA A 242 0.84 7.19 2.00
N ASP A 243 0.49 5.91 1.98
CA ASP A 243 1.30 4.79 1.50
C ASP A 243 1.18 4.52 0.00
N ASP A 244 0.25 5.22 -0.68
CA ASP A 244 0.13 5.14 -2.13
C ASP A 244 1.38 5.73 -2.83
N VAL A 245 1.77 5.13 -3.96
CA VAL A 245 2.79 5.64 -4.87
C VAL A 245 2.12 6.59 -5.85
N VAL A 246 2.65 7.80 -6.02
CA VAL A 246 2.11 8.80 -6.94
C VAL A 246 2.68 8.63 -8.35
N LEU A 247 1.83 8.82 -9.34
CA LEU A 247 2.10 8.87 -10.77
C LEU A 247 1.58 10.22 -11.31
N VAL A 248 2.15 10.69 -12.40
CA VAL A 248 1.72 11.91 -13.10
C VAL A 248 1.58 11.58 -14.57
N GLY A 249 0.53 12.10 -15.21
CA GLY A 249 0.33 12.04 -16.64
C GLY A 249 -1.00 12.65 -17.06
N ASP A 250 -1.16 12.83 -18.37
CA ASP A 250 -2.37 13.24 -19.05
C ASP A 250 -3.18 12.01 -19.47
N TRP A 251 -4.00 11.51 -18.53
CA TRP A 251 -4.74 10.25 -18.69
C TRP A 251 -5.93 10.33 -19.66
N ASN A 252 -6.36 11.54 -20.03
CA ASN A 252 -7.55 11.79 -20.87
C ASN A 252 -7.23 12.51 -22.19
N GLY A 253 -5.97 12.90 -22.39
CA GLY A 253 -5.47 13.57 -23.58
C GLY A 253 -5.93 15.00 -23.77
N ASP A 254 -6.22 15.71 -22.67
CA ASP A 254 -6.63 17.12 -22.74
C ASP A 254 -5.47 18.12 -22.75
N GLY A 255 -4.25 17.62 -22.58
CA GLY A 255 -3.00 18.37 -22.52
C GLY A 255 -2.64 18.88 -21.13
N THR A 256 -3.34 18.44 -20.09
CA THR A 256 -3.06 18.78 -18.69
C THR A 256 -2.64 17.54 -17.91
N ASP A 257 -1.50 17.62 -17.24
CA ASP A 257 -1.05 16.57 -16.35
C ASP A 257 -1.86 16.54 -15.05
N THR A 258 -2.23 15.33 -14.66
CA THR A 258 -3.02 15.07 -13.46
C THR A 258 -2.44 13.89 -12.69
N LEU A 259 -3.05 13.54 -11.55
CA LEU A 259 -2.45 12.56 -10.64
C LEU A 259 -3.01 11.16 -10.87
N GLY A 260 -2.11 10.18 -10.85
CA GLY A 260 -2.42 8.78 -10.61
C GLY A 260 -1.87 8.33 -9.27
N ILE A 261 -2.48 7.30 -8.68
CA ILE A 261 -1.82 6.55 -7.62
C ILE A 261 -1.77 5.06 -7.94
N ARG A 262 -0.65 4.42 -7.60
CA ARG A 262 -0.49 2.96 -7.53
C ARG A 262 -0.58 2.56 -6.07
N ARG A 263 -1.57 1.74 -5.74
CA ARG A 263 -1.79 1.27 -4.39
C ARG A 263 -0.96 0.01 -4.13
N PRO A 264 -0.14 -0.03 -3.06
CA PRO A 264 0.51 -1.25 -2.65
C PRO A 264 -0.50 -2.36 -2.32
N VAL A 265 -0.20 -3.58 -2.77
CA VAL A 265 -0.80 -4.82 -2.29
C VAL A 265 -0.34 -5.02 -0.86
N GLU A 266 -1.32 -5.07 0.05
CA GLU A 266 -1.09 -5.40 1.45
C GLU A 266 -0.76 -6.90 1.56
N ILE A 267 0.54 -7.22 1.67
CA ILE A 267 0.99 -8.61 1.86
C ILE A 267 0.74 -9.01 3.31
N ARG A 268 -0.34 -9.77 3.51
CA ARG A 268 -0.72 -10.30 4.82
C ARG A 268 -0.10 -11.65 5.07
N SER A 269 0.47 -11.84 6.26
CA SER A 269 0.86 -13.15 6.74
C SER A 269 -0.37 -14.07 6.81
N LYS A 270 -0.22 -15.35 6.48
CA LYS A 270 -1.30 -16.33 6.52
C LYS A 270 -0.91 -17.53 7.36
N ILE A 271 -1.88 -18.06 8.09
CA ILE A 271 -1.81 -19.39 8.67
C ILE A 271 -2.75 -20.28 7.84
N PRO A 272 -2.26 -21.35 7.20
CA PRO A 272 -3.08 -22.18 6.33
C PRO A 272 -4.30 -22.77 7.04
N ALA A 273 -5.37 -23.04 6.30
CA ALA A 273 -6.48 -23.85 6.79
C ALA A 273 -5.99 -25.23 7.24
N MET A 274 -6.75 -25.86 8.13
CA MET A 274 -6.44 -27.23 8.53
C MET A 274 -6.59 -28.18 7.34
N PRO A 275 -5.63 -29.10 7.11
CA PRO A 275 -5.79 -30.11 6.08
C PRO A 275 -7.04 -30.97 6.35
N PRO A 276 -7.75 -31.43 5.30
CA PRO A 276 -8.89 -32.32 5.47
C PRO A 276 -8.53 -33.58 6.28
N GLY A 277 -9.38 -33.94 7.24
CA GLY A 277 -9.20 -35.15 8.05
C GLY A 277 -8.09 -35.07 9.11
N VAL A 278 -7.52 -33.89 9.37
CA VAL A 278 -6.53 -33.68 10.43
C VAL A 278 -7.21 -33.06 11.64
N GLU A 279 -7.06 -33.64 12.83
CA GLU A 279 -7.63 -33.08 14.07
C GLU A 279 -6.77 -31.97 14.68
N ARG A 280 -5.45 -32.03 14.48
CA ARG A 280 -4.50 -31.04 15.04
C ARG A 280 -3.36 -30.74 14.09
N LYS A 281 -3.07 -29.45 13.91
CA LYS A 281 -1.89 -28.98 13.15
C LYS A 281 -1.16 -27.92 13.95
N THR A 282 0.11 -28.18 14.25
CA THR A 282 1.00 -27.28 14.99
C THR A 282 2.01 -26.62 14.06
N TYR A 283 2.31 -25.36 14.33
CA TYR A 283 3.26 -24.52 13.63
C TYR A 283 4.26 -23.94 14.63
N ALA A 284 5.54 -23.90 14.24
CA ALA A 284 6.59 -23.23 14.98
C ALA A 284 6.50 -21.70 14.80
N VAL A 285 6.67 -20.98 15.90
CA VAL A 285 6.75 -19.51 15.92
C VAL A 285 8.18 -19.11 16.27
N PRO A 286 8.86 -18.23 15.50
CA PRO A 286 8.35 -17.44 14.37
C PRO A 286 8.55 -18.08 12.98
N SER A 287 9.15 -19.28 12.88
CA SER A 287 9.68 -19.79 11.62
C SER A 287 8.61 -20.21 10.59
N GLU A 288 7.46 -20.70 11.05
CA GLU A 288 6.33 -21.07 10.16
C GLU A 288 5.18 -20.07 10.25
N VAL A 289 4.93 -19.51 11.45
CA VAL A 289 3.93 -18.47 11.70
C VAL A 289 4.60 -17.32 12.43
N LYS A 290 4.39 -16.09 11.94
CA LYS A 290 4.97 -14.89 12.54
C LYS A 290 4.12 -14.41 13.74
N PRO A 291 4.71 -13.74 14.73
CA PRO A 291 3.95 -12.98 15.72
C PRO A 291 3.07 -11.92 15.04
N GLY A 292 1.85 -11.74 15.52
CA GLY A 292 0.88 -10.82 14.92
C GLY A 292 -0.55 -11.08 15.37
N LEU A 293 -1.46 -10.18 14.97
CA LEU A 293 -2.90 -10.39 15.12
C LEU A 293 -3.44 -11.05 13.86
N TYR A 294 -4.22 -12.12 14.02
CA TYR A 294 -4.80 -12.86 12.91
C TYR A 294 -6.32 -12.95 13.04
N ARG A 295 -7.02 -13.00 11.91
CA ARG A 295 -8.47 -13.08 11.79
C ARG A 295 -8.90 -14.27 10.94
N SER A 296 -10.01 -14.87 11.31
CA SER A 296 -10.77 -15.81 10.46
C SER A 296 -12.27 -15.58 10.59
N LEU A 297 -13.03 -15.93 9.55
CA LEU A 297 -14.50 -16.00 9.56
C LEU A 297 -15.02 -17.45 9.52
N ASP A 298 -14.11 -18.40 9.33
CA ASP A 298 -14.42 -19.80 9.02
C ASP A 298 -13.93 -20.74 10.14
N VAL A 299 -13.80 -20.21 11.35
CA VAL A 299 -13.43 -20.96 12.57
C VAL A 299 -14.68 -20.94 13.44
N ARG A 300 -15.44 -22.03 13.43
CA ARG A 300 -16.75 -22.12 14.10
C ARG A 300 -16.58 -22.58 15.55
N TRP A 301 -17.37 -21.99 16.45
CA TRP A 301 -17.33 -22.26 17.90
C TRP A 301 -17.40 -23.75 18.27
N SER A 302 -18.29 -24.51 17.63
CA SER A 302 -18.49 -25.94 17.94
C SER A 302 -17.43 -26.86 17.34
N ASP A 303 -16.69 -26.37 16.34
CA ASP A 303 -15.94 -27.23 15.43
C ASP A 303 -14.44 -27.02 15.56
N CYS A 304 -14.04 -25.79 15.90
CA CYS A 304 -12.68 -25.33 15.74
C CYS A 304 -12.20 -24.57 16.97
N ALA A 305 -10.96 -24.85 17.35
CA ALA A 305 -10.25 -24.18 18.41
C ALA A 305 -8.78 -24.01 18.05
N TRP A 306 -8.08 -23.25 18.88
CA TRP A 306 -6.64 -23.09 18.77
C TRP A 306 -6.01 -22.94 20.14
N SER A 307 -4.71 -23.17 20.17
CA SER A 307 -3.87 -22.86 21.31
C SER A 307 -2.60 -22.14 20.89
N THR A 308 -2.14 -21.22 21.73
CA THR A 308 -0.77 -20.68 21.66
C THR A 308 0.02 -21.15 22.87
N VAL A 309 1.26 -21.55 22.63
CA VAL A 309 2.19 -21.96 23.69
C VAL A 309 3.29 -20.92 23.80
N PHE A 310 3.51 -20.46 25.02
CA PHE A 310 4.57 -19.54 25.41
C PHE A 310 5.56 -20.29 26.30
N SER A 311 6.84 -19.98 26.19
CA SER A 311 7.86 -20.55 27.07
C SER A 311 8.70 -19.42 27.65
N ASP A 312 8.89 -19.43 28.96
CA ASP A 312 9.81 -18.54 29.68
C ASP A 312 11.17 -19.20 29.94
N GLY A 313 11.41 -20.37 29.34
CA GLY A 313 12.61 -21.18 29.52
C GLY A 313 12.52 -22.18 30.68
N TRP A 314 11.45 -22.15 31.49
CA TRP A 314 11.25 -23.04 32.63
C TRP A 314 9.91 -23.77 32.58
N VAL A 315 8.84 -23.12 32.11
CA VAL A 315 7.49 -23.70 32.03
C VAL A 315 6.79 -23.27 30.74
N ASP A 316 6.13 -24.24 30.08
CA ASP A 316 5.30 -23.95 28.92
C ASP A 316 3.87 -23.56 29.35
N THR A 317 3.50 -22.30 29.09
CA THR A 317 2.14 -21.80 29.33
C THR A 317 1.30 -21.99 28.07
N HIS A 318 0.10 -22.56 28.23
CA HIS A 318 -0.84 -22.79 27.14
C HIS A 318 -2.03 -21.84 27.25
N THR A 319 -2.44 -21.26 26.13
CA THR A 319 -3.72 -20.57 26.00
C THR A 319 -4.62 -21.37 25.08
N PHE A 320 -5.93 -21.23 25.24
CA PHE A 320 -6.91 -21.95 24.44
C PHE A 320 -8.12 -21.07 24.17
N ALA A 321 -8.62 -21.08 22.93
CA ALA A 321 -9.84 -20.40 22.54
C ALA A 321 -10.56 -21.15 21.41
N MET A 322 -11.85 -20.86 21.26
CA MET A 322 -12.75 -21.50 20.30
C MET A 322 -13.26 -20.49 19.28
N GLY A 323 -13.73 -21.00 18.15
CA GLY A 323 -14.24 -20.20 17.04
C GLY A 323 -15.46 -19.32 17.38
N SER A 324 -15.95 -18.62 16.38
CA SER A 324 -17.10 -17.72 16.50
C SER A 324 -18.38 -18.37 15.95
N THR A 325 -19.50 -17.66 16.05
CA THR A 325 -20.67 -17.94 15.22
C THR A 325 -20.26 -17.87 13.74
N GLU A 326 -20.88 -18.68 12.88
CA GLU A 326 -20.56 -18.69 11.45
C GLU A 326 -20.65 -17.28 10.84
N GLY A 327 -19.61 -16.86 10.13
CA GLY A 327 -19.50 -15.52 9.53
C GLY A 327 -19.09 -14.41 10.50
N ASP A 328 -19.05 -14.68 11.81
CA ASP A 328 -18.57 -13.73 12.81
C ASP A 328 -17.05 -13.81 12.98
N PRO A 329 -16.40 -12.66 13.25
CA PRO A 329 -14.95 -12.59 13.32
C PRO A 329 -14.40 -13.35 14.53
N THR A 330 -13.42 -14.20 14.24
CA THR A 330 -12.55 -14.84 15.22
C THR A 330 -11.18 -14.22 15.13
N TYR A 331 -10.59 -13.81 16.26
CA TYR A 331 -9.25 -13.24 16.33
C TYR A 331 -8.34 -14.05 17.24
N VAL A 332 -7.05 -14.07 16.90
CA VAL A 332 -5.99 -14.55 17.78
C VAL A 332 -4.78 -13.62 17.71
N GLN A 333 -4.31 -13.17 18.87
CA GLN A 333 -3.02 -12.51 19.00
C GLN A 333 -1.94 -13.57 19.28
N ILE A 334 -0.98 -13.69 18.38
CA ILE A 334 0.23 -14.50 18.59
C ILE A 334 1.33 -13.54 19.05
N GLY A 335 1.65 -13.59 20.35
CA GLY A 335 2.65 -12.73 20.96
C GLY A 335 4.09 -13.09 20.52
N PRO A 336 5.05 -12.15 20.67
CA PRO A 336 6.45 -12.36 20.25
C PRO A 336 7.18 -13.45 21.06
N GLN A 337 6.64 -13.84 22.22
CA GLN A 337 7.17 -14.91 23.08
C GLN A 337 6.53 -16.28 22.79
N ALA A 338 5.58 -16.36 21.86
CA ALA A 338 4.99 -17.63 21.48
C ALA A 338 6.05 -18.49 20.78
N ILE A 339 6.07 -19.78 21.15
CA ILE A 339 6.95 -20.78 20.55
C ILE A 339 6.17 -21.72 19.61
N ARG A 340 4.85 -21.86 19.82
CA ARG A 340 3.96 -22.71 18.99
C ARG A 340 2.57 -22.13 18.87
N PHE A 341 1.97 -22.35 17.71
CA PHE A 341 0.54 -22.15 17.45
C PHE A 341 -0.06 -23.47 16.96
N THR A 342 -1.18 -23.90 17.53
CA THR A 342 -1.85 -25.15 17.15
C THR A 342 -3.30 -24.89 16.80
N GLN A 343 -3.73 -25.33 15.63
CA GLN A 343 -5.13 -25.40 15.23
C GLN A 343 -5.70 -26.77 15.59
N ILE A 344 -6.95 -26.80 16.05
CA ILE A 344 -7.64 -27.98 16.56
C ILE A 344 -9.03 -28.03 15.91
N ALA A 345 -9.36 -29.15 15.26
CA ALA A 345 -10.70 -29.48 14.81
C ALA A 345 -11.28 -30.55 15.75
N TYR A 346 -12.52 -30.36 16.19
CA TYR A 346 -13.24 -31.29 17.04
C TYR A 346 -14.03 -32.29 16.19
N PRO A 347 -13.71 -33.60 16.26
CA PRO A 347 -14.49 -34.62 15.57
C PRO A 347 -15.96 -34.57 15.99
N GLN A 348 -16.84 -34.66 15.00
CA GLN A 348 -18.29 -34.75 15.22
C GLN A 348 -18.68 -36.18 15.61
N ALA A 349 -19.89 -36.36 16.13
CA ALA A 349 -20.37 -37.65 16.62
C ALA A 349 -20.40 -38.76 15.54
N ASP A 350 -20.45 -38.39 14.26
CA ASP A 350 -20.40 -39.29 13.11
C ASP A 350 -18.96 -39.62 12.64
N GLY A 351 -17.94 -39.15 13.36
CA GLY A 351 -16.53 -39.33 13.03
C GLY A 351 -16.00 -38.37 11.97
N THR A 352 -16.82 -37.44 11.47
CA THR A 352 -16.35 -36.41 10.53
C THR A 352 -15.49 -35.38 11.25
N ILE A 353 -14.39 -34.97 10.60
CA ILE A 353 -13.54 -33.88 11.09
C ILE A 353 -13.96 -32.61 10.34
N PRO A 354 -14.45 -31.58 11.05
CA PRO A 354 -14.93 -30.36 10.42
C PRO A 354 -13.79 -29.57 9.78
N HIS A 355 -14.13 -28.78 8.77
CA HIS A 355 -13.17 -27.88 8.14
C HIS A 355 -12.96 -26.63 8.98
N CYS A 356 -11.75 -26.46 9.51
CA CYS A 356 -11.31 -25.21 10.14
C CYS A 356 -10.53 -24.35 9.15
N GLY A 357 -11.10 -23.19 8.82
CA GLY A 357 -10.50 -22.27 7.87
C GLY A 357 -9.16 -21.71 8.34
N GLY A 358 -8.43 -21.12 7.39
CA GLY A 358 -7.15 -20.47 7.68
C GLY A 358 -7.32 -19.12 8.36
N TRP A 359 -6.19 -18.53 8.68
CA TRP A 359 -6.11 -17.22 9.31
C TRP A 359 -5.35 -16.25 8.41
N THR A 360 -5.81 -15.01 8.36
CA THR A 360 -5.13 -13.92 7.66
C THR A 360 -4.76 -12.85 8.67
N GLU A 361 -3.56 -12.31 8.58
CA GLU A 361 -3.10 -11.20 9.40
C GLU A 361 -4.10 -10.04 9.34
N ALA A 362 -4.49 -9.56 10.51
CA ALA A 362 -5.45 -8.48 10.70
C ALA A 362 -4.70 -7.20 10.99
N LEU A 363 -4.91 -6.19 10.16
CA LEU A 363 -4.17 -4.94 10.22
C LEU A 363 -5.11 -3.83 10.74
N PRO A 364 -4.57 -2.79 11.40
CA PRO A 364 -5.40 -1.66 11.85
C PRO A 364 -6.12 -0.94 10.71
N THR A 365 -5.65 -1.10 9.48
CA THR A 365 -6.12 -0.50 8.23
C THR A 365 -7.21 -1.31 7.52
N ASP A 366 -7.59 -2.47 8.05
CA ASP A 366 -8.58 -3.34 7.41
C ASP A 366 -9.90 -2.59 7.15
N PRO A 367 -10.34 -2.46 5.89
CA PRO A 367 -11.66 -1.93 5.59
C PRO A 367 -12.69 -3.01 5.95
N VAL A 368 -13.36 -2.86 7.10
CA VAL A 368 -14.44 -3.75 7.52
C VAL A 368 -15.75 -2.96 7.59
N ALA A 369 -16.83 -3.56 7.11
CA ALA A 369 -18.17 -3.02 7.32
C ALA A 369 -18.49 -3.08 8.81
N ILE A 370 -18.63 -1.91 9.45
CA ILE A 370 -18.95 -1.82 10.87
C ILE A 370 -20.27 -2.53 11.12
N ARG A 371 -20.24 -3.57 11.96
CA ARG A 371 -21.37 -4.45 12.20
C ARG A 371 -22.38 -3.79 13.12
N SER A 372 -23.65 -3.90 12.74
CA SER A 372 -24.80 -3.50 13.57
C SER A 372 -25.45 -4.68 14.29
N SER A 373 -25.05 -5.92 14.02
CA SER A 373 -25.47 -7.12 14.73
C SER A 373 -24.42 -8.24 14.67
N GLY A 374 -24.56 -9.24 15.54
CA GLY A 374 -23.70 -10.41 15.59
C GLY A 374 -24.09 -11.40 16.70
N GLY A 375 -23.29 -12.45 16.84
CA GLY A 375 -23.43 -13.52 17.81
C GLY A 375 -22.18 -13.68 18.68
N ASN A 376 -21.75 -14.94 18.87
CA ASN A 376 -20.48 -15.23 19.53
C ASN A 376 -19.34 -14.81 18.61
N GLY A 377 -18.38 -14.05 19.12
CA GLY A 377 -17.21 -13.68 18.34
C GLY A 377 -16.33 -12.65 19.01
N ALA A 378 -15.24 -12.31 18.34
CA ALA A 378 -14.27 -11.33 18.77
C ALA A 378 -14.33 -10.11 17.83
N TYR A 379 -14.59 -8.92 18.36
CA TYR A 379 -14.83 -7.72 17.57
C TYR A 379 -13.86 -6.60 17.96
N ARG A 380 -13.12 -6.04 17.00
CA ARG A 380 -12.24 -4.89 17.21
C ARG A 380 -13.06 -3.61 17.31
N LEU A 381 -12.75 -2.80 18.32
CA LEU A 381 -13.41 -1.52 18.53
C LEU A 381 -12.87 -0.46 17.55
N GLY A 382 -13.76 0.25 16.87
CA GLY A 382 -13.46 1.22 15.82
C GLY A 382 -13.19 0.58 14.45
N ILE A 383 -13.22 -0.76 14.34
CA ILE A 383 -13.01 -1.48 13.08
C ILE A 383 -14.19 -2.41 12.79
N ASP A 384 -14.43 -3.43 13.63
CA ASP A 384 -15.56 -4.35 13.45
C ASP A 384 -16.85 -3.80 14.07
N VAL A 385 -16.74 -3.08 15.19
CA VAL A 385 -17.85 -2.45 15.92
C VAL A 385 -17.44 -1.07 16.41
N ASN A 386 -18.39 -0.16 16.57
CA ASN A 386 -18.14 1.18 17.11
C ASN A 386 -18.54 1.27 18.59
N PRO A 387 -18.03 2.26 19.33
CA PRO A 387 -18.64 2.60 20.61
C PRO A 387 -20.13 2.92 20.43
N GLY A 388 -20.90 2.65 21.47
CA GLY A 388 -22.35 2.85 21.47
C GLY A 388 -23.07 1.87 22.36
N THR A 389 -24.38 1.88 22.26
CA THR A 389 -25.25 1.02 23.05
C THR A 389 -25.63 -0.21 22.24
N TYR A 390 -25.55 -1.37 22.88
CA TYR A 390 -25.80 -2.67 22.27
C TYR A 390 -26.83 -3.40 23.12
N ARG A 391 -27.83 -3.98 22.47
CA ARG A 391 -28.87 -4.79 23.10
C ARG A 391 -28.58 -6.27 22.87
N PHE A 392 -28.71 -7.05 23.92
CA PHE A 392 -28.45 -8.49 23.95
C PHE A 392 -29.76 -9.24 24.20
N ALA A 393 -30.00 -10.30 23.44
CA ALA A 393 -31.25 -11.05 23.46
C ALA A 393 -31.40 -11.88 24.75
N ALA A 394 -32.58 -11.82 25.36
CA ALA A 394 -32.95 -12.57 26.56
C ALA A 394 -32.86 -14.09 26.39
N GLY A 395 -32.65 -14.81 27.50
CA GLY A 395 -32.79 -16.26 27.59
C GLY A 395 -31.60 -17.06 27.06
N ARG A 396 -30.48 -16.39 26.80
CA ARG A 396 -29.19 -17.02 26.47
C ARG A 396 -28.11 -16.40 27.36
N PRO A 397 -27.31 -17.16 28.12
CA PRO A 397 -26.15 -16.57 28.76
C PRO A 397 -25.28 -15.89 27.69
N CYS A 398 -24.77 -14.71 27.99
CA CYS A 398 -23.83 -14.03 27.11
C CYS A 398 -22.85 -13.33 28.01
N ARG A 399 -21.58 -13.69 27.84
CA ARG A 399 -20.47 -13.06 28.51
C ARG A 399 -19.78 -12.12 27.53
N VAL A 400 -19.66 -10.87 27.93
CA VAL A 400 -18.97 -9.83 27.17
C VAL A 400 -17.71 -9.44 27.91
N GLU A 401 -16.56 -9.67 27.31
CA GLU A 401 -15.25 -9.30 27.85
C GLU A 401 -14.65 -8.16 27.04
N VAL A 402 -14.17 -7.11 27.70
CA VAL A 402 -13.38 -6.05 27.07
C VAL A 402 -11.93 -6.46 27.10
N VAL A 403 -11.25 -6.39 25.96
CA VAL A 403 -9.87 -6.86 25.87
C VAL A 403 -8.89 -5.79 25.40
N ARG A 404 -7.69 -5.80 25.99
CA ARG A 404 -6.55 -4.95 25.61
C ARG A 404 -5.82 -5.49 24.37
N ASP A 405 -6.00 -6.76 24.06
CA ASP A 405 -5.54 -7.49 22.88
C ASP A 405 -6.31 -8.84 22.83
N PHE A 406 -6.13 -9.63 21.78
CA PHE A 406 -6.80 -10.93 21.62
C PHE A 406 -5.89 -12.11 22.00
N GLU A 407 -5.01 -11.94 23.00
CA GLU A 407 -4.27 -13.06 23.58
C GLU A 407 -5.23 -13.87 24.47
N ALA A 408 -5.50 -15.12 24.10
CA ALA A 408 -6.42 -15.97 24.85
C ALA A 408 -5.85 -16.38 26.22
N TRP A 409 -6.72 -16.82 27.14
CA TRP A 409 -6.36 -17.58 28.36
C TRP A 409 -7.53 -18.53 28.71
N PRO A 410 -7.30 -19.72 29.32
CA PRO A 410 -8.31 -20.79 29.45
C PRO A 410 -9.61 -20.38 30.13
N ILE A 411 -10.70 -20.96 29.62
CA ILE A 411 -12.05 -20.93 30.18
C ILE A 411 -12.01 -21.38 31.65
N GLY A 412 -12.26 -20.45 32.58
CA GLY A 412 -12.37 -20.74 34.02
C GLY A 412 -11.78 -19.70 34.96
N MET A 413 -10.89 -18.80 34.51
CA MET A 413 -10.51 -17.57 35.24
C MET A 413 -10.14 -16.45 34.24
N ASP A 414 -10.06 -15.21 34.74
CA ASP A 414 -9.86 -13.97 33.98
C ASP A 414 -8.92 -14.10 32.77
N ASN A 415 -9.42 -13.77 31.59
CA ASN A 415 -8.60 -13.59 30.40
C ASN A 415 -7.49 -12.57 30.73
N ARG A 416 -6.21 -12.91 30.50
CA ARG A 416 -5.06 -12.03 30.84
C ARG A 416 -5.15 -10.65 30.21
N SER A 417 -5.86 -10.57 29.10
CA SER A 417 -6.07 -9.35 28.35
C SER A 417 -7.45 -8.75 28.57
N ALA A 418 -8.35 -9.44 29.29
CA ALA A 418 -9.58 -8.83 29.75
C ALA A 418 -9.30 -7.74 30.79
N ILE A 419 -9.90 -6.59 30.55
CA ILE A 419 -9.84 -5.44 31.46
C ILE A 419 -11.18 -5.18 32.15
N ALA A 420 -12.27 -5.77 31.64
CA ALA A 420 -13.59 -5.81 32.26
C ALA A 420 -14.42 -6.96 31.64
N ALA A 421 -15.40 -7.48 32.37
CA ALA A 421 -16.33 -8.50 31.87
C ALA A 421 -17.73 -8.33 32.49
N TRP A 422 -18.77 -8.75 31.74
CA TRP A 422 -20.16 -8.78 32.20
C TRP A 422 -20.90 -10.00 31.67
N ASP A 423 -21.76 -10.58 32.50
CA ASP A 423 -22.78 -11.54 32.09
C ASP A 423 -24.09 -10.77 31.85
N VAL A 424 -24.47 -10.59 30.59
CA VAL A 424 -25.50 -9.60 30.22
C VAL A 424 -26.91 -10.18 30.00
N SER A 425 -27.10 -11.43 29.55
CA SER A 425 -28.42 -11.85 29.03
C SER A 425 -29.01 -13.16 29.60
N SER A 426 -28.55 -13.60 30.77
CA SER A 426 -29.03 -14.87 31.36
C SER A 426 -30.52 -14.92 31.69
N TYR A 427 -31.22 -13.78 31.88
CA TYR A 427 -32.64 -13.76 32.30
C TYR A 427 -33.56 -12.76 31.58
N SER A 428 -33.05 -11.68 31.00
CA SER A 428 -33.85 -10.65 30.30
C SER A 428 -33.04 -9.95 29.20
N ASP A 429 -33.71 -9.17 28.35
CA ASP A 429 -33.03 -8.28 27.42
C ASP A 429 -32.23 -7.24 28.21
N THR A 430 -30.95 -7.08 27.88
CA THR A 430 -30.05 -6.16 28.58
C THR A 430 -29.31 -5.31 27.56
N THR A 431 -29.00 -4.08 27.96
CA THR A 431 -28.16 -3.18 27.16
C THR A 431 -26.79 -3.00 27.81
N LEU A 432 -25.75 -2.96 26.98
CA LEU A 432 -24.38 -2.66 27.39
C LEU A 432 -23.82 -1.55 26.51
N VAL A 433 -23.10 -0.61 27.14
CA VAL A 433 -22.41 0.46 26.42
C VAL A 433 -20.96 0.07 26.19
N LEU A 434 -20.58 -0.04 24.91
CA LEU A 434 -19.19 -0.24 24.49
C LEU A 434 -18.49 1.11 24.42
N LYS A 435 -17.32 1.21 25.08
CA LYS A 435 -16.52 2.44 25.22
C LYS A 435 -15.10 2.25 24.71
N HIS A 436 -14.40 3.35 24.44
CA HIS A 436 -12.98 3.31 24.10
C HIS A 436 -12.07 2.98 25.28
N THR A 437 -12.51 3.26 26.51
CA THR A 437 -11.69 3.11 27.71
C THR A 437 -12.50 2.57 28.88
N TYR A 438 -11.87 1.72 29.69
CA TYR A 438 -12.41 1.17 30.94
C TYR A 438 -11.33 1.27 32.01
N GLY A 439 -11.63 1.91 33.14
CA GLY A 439 -10.65 2.10 34.22
C GLY A 439 -9.36 2.83 33.78
N GLY A 440 -9.43 3.68 32.74
CA GLY A 440 -8.26 4.36 32.18
C GLY A 440 -7.45 3.55 31.16
N VAL A 441 -7.80 2.29 30.91
CA VAL A 441 -7.15 1.42 29.92
C VAL A 441 -7.94 1.43 28.61
N ALA A 442 -7.23 1.53 27.48
CA ALA A 442 -7.84 1.51 26.16
C ALA A 442 -8.32 0.10 25.78
N ALA A 443 -9.58 0.00 25.35
CA ALA A 443 -10.15 -1.21 24.78
C ALA A 443 -9.69 -1.38 23.33
N ARG A 444 -9.09 -2.52 23.00
CA ARG A 444 -8.80 -2.89 21.59
C ARG A 444 -9.96 -3.63 20.94
N GLY A 445 -10.77 -4.30 21.75
CA GLY A 445 -11.93 -5.00 21.25
C GLY A 445 -12.72 -5.66 22.36
N TYR A 446 -13.60 -6.54 21.95
CA TYR A 446 -14.52 -7.25 22.82
C TYR A 446 -14.66 -8.70 22.38
N ILE A 447 -14.81 -9.60 23.34
CA ILE A 447 -15.12 -11.00 23.11
C ILE A 447 -16.53 -11.25 23.63
N PHE A 448 -17.37 -11.81 22.78
CA PHE A 448 -18.76 -12.14 23.04
C PHE A 448 -18.86 -13.68 23.02
N SER A 449 -19.20 -14.30 24.15
CA SER A 449 -19.19 -15.75 24.31
C SER A 449 -20.43 -16.26 25.06
N GLU A 450 -20.61 -17.59 25.11
CA GLU A 450 -21.69 -18.28 25.83
C GLU A 450 -23.09 -18.26 25.18
N ASN A 451 -23.20 -17.97 23.88
CA ASN A 451 -24.45 -17.88 23.07
C ASN A 451 -25.03 -16.47 22.93
N CYS A 452 -24.15 -15.47 22.85
CA CYS A 452 -24.50 -14.10 22.56
C CYS A 452 -25.30 -13.96 21.26
N SER A 453 -26.24 -13.02 21.28
CA SER A 453 -26.87 -12.44 20.10
C SER A 453 -27.14 -10.98 20.41
N TRP A 454 -26.64 -10.08 19.56
CA TRP A 454 -26.63 -8.65 19.85
C TRP A 454 -26.99 -7.81 18.63
N VAL A 455 -27.54 -6.63 18.90
CA VAL A 455 -27.85 -5.59 17.91
C VAL A 455 -27.47 -4.23 18.47
N ARG A 456 -26.84 -3.38 17.66
CA ARG A 456 -26.55 -1.98 18.00
C ARG A 456 -27.86 -1.17 17.98
N VAL A 457 -28.08 -0.37 19.01
CA VAL A 457 -29.30 0.45 19.20
C VAL A 457 -29.01 1.94 19.17
#